data_AF-A0A543B9V5-F1
#
_entry.id   AF-A0A543B9V5-F1
#
_cell.length_a   1.000
_cell.length_b   1.000
_cell.length_c   1.000
_cell.angle_alpha   90.00
_cell.angle_beta   90.00
_cell.angle_gamma   90.00
#
_symmetry.space_group_name_H-M   'P 1'
#
loop_
_entity.id
_entity.type
_entity.pdbx_description
1 polymer ?
#
loop_
_entity_poly.entity_id
_entity_poly.type
_entity_poly.pdbx_seq_one_letter_code
_entity_poly.pdbx_strand_id
1 'polypeptide(L)'
;MSQVIGDDGGLYWERHGTLRDLGAREFARGEVTVDEDGAPVTYTVEPGDVEAVVAERLCAYPNLGSMNHRRDIHPGQVLWLTPDPETPWIPYDSPWDAPGGFAQIPYQQAIEAAGAAVDAGDVDTVRAMWNGTLKGMFATQETIDAVQKVVDSGDLDALRQLFS
;
A
#
# COMPACT_ATOMS: atom_id res chain seq x y z
N MET A 1 -13.58 7.48 -14.62
CA MET A 1 -12.56 7.83 -13.60
C MET A 1 -12.13 6.52 -12.98
N SER A 2 -10.83 6.27 -12.79
CA SER A 2 -10.44 5.05 -12.08
C SER A 2 -10.57 5.27 -10.58
N GLN A 3 -11.03 4.24 -9.86
CA GLN A 3 -11.22 4.28 -8.42
C GLN A 3 -10.77 2.98 -7.78
N VAL A 4 -10.16 3.05 -6.60
CA VAL A 4 -9.98 1.86 -5.75
C VAL A 4 -11.19 1.68 -4.85
N ILE A 5 -11.74 0.48 -4.88
CA ILE A 5 -12.89 0.06 -4.09
C ILE A 5 -12.42 -1.10 -3.21
N GLY A 6 -12.72 -0.99 -1.92
CA GLY A 6 -12.70 -2.12 -1.00
C GLY A 6 -14.10 -2.31 -0.44
N ASP A 7 -14.43 -3.53 -0.02
CA ASP A 7 -15.62 -3.75 0.79
C ASP A 7 -15.47 -3.00 2.13
N ASP A 8 -16.55 -2.47 2.69
CA ASP A 8 -16.54 -1.76 3.99
C ASP A 8 -15.99 -2.68 5.10
N GLY A 9 -14.70 -2.54 5.40
CA GLY A 9 -13.97 -3.39 6.35
C GLY A 9 -13.38 -4.68 5.76
N GLY A 10 -13.36 -4.83 4.43
CA GLY A 10 -12.75 -5.96 3.72
C GLY A 10 -11.23 -5.80 3.53
N LEU A 11 -10.54 -6.93 3.39
CA LEU A 11 -9.10 -6.98 3.16
C LEU A 11 -8.71 -6.82 1.69
N TYR A 12 -9.66 -6.95 0.77
CA TYR A 12 -9.37 -7.05 -0.66
C TYR A 12 -9.86 -5.82 -1.38
N TRP A 13 -8.93 -5.17 -2.07
CA TRP A 13 -9.16 -3.93 -2.78
C TRP A 13 -8.91 -4.14 -4.26
N GLU A 14 -9.73 -3.54 -5.10
CA GLU A 14 -9.58 -3.61 -6.54
C GLU A 14 -9.71 -2.24 -7.19
N ARG A 15 -8.98 -2.03 -8.29
CA ARG A 15 -9.14 -0.83 -9.09
C ARG A 15 -10.21 -1.04 -10.16
N HIS A 16 -11.24 -0.21 -10.12
CA HIS A 16 -12.24 -0.09 -11.18
C HIS A 16 -11.86 1.02 -12.14
N GLY A 17 -11.94 0.74 -13.44
CA GLY A 17 -11.61 1.68 -14.50
C GLY A 17 -10.11 1.78 -14.79
N THR A 18 -9.77 2.39 -15.93
CA THR A 18 -8.41 2.38 -16.47
C THR A 18 -7.61 3.59 -16.00
N LEU A 19 -6.38 3.35 -15.52
CA LEU A 19 -5.38 4.37 -15.27
C LEU A 19 -4.91 5.01 -16.58
N ARG A 20 -4.59 6.30 -16.54
CA ARG A 20 -4.14 7.04 -17.73
C ARG A 20 -3.13 8.10 -17.31
N ASP A 21 -1.94 8.07 -17.88
CA ASP A 21 -1.00 9.19 -17.70
C ASP A 21 -1.36 10.34 -18.66
N LEU A 22 -1.84 11.44 -18.10
CA LEU A 22 -2.13 12.68 -18.82
C LEU A 22 -0.87 13.56 -19.01
N GLY A 23 0.30 13.05 -18.68
CA GLY A 23 1.60 13.70 -18.85
C GLY A 23 2.05 14.48 -17.62
N ALA A 24 3.39 14.56 -17.47
CA ALA A 24 4.04 15.30 -16.41
C ALA A 24 3.61 16.77 -16.39
N ARG A 25 3.43 17.31 -15.18
CA ARG A 25 2.96 18.68 -14.94
C ARG A 25 3.54 19.25 -13.65
N GLU A 26 3.33 20.54 -13.44
CA GLU A 26 3.67 21.17 -12.16
C GLU A 26 3.02 20.37 -11.01
N PHE A 27 3.81 20.06 -9.99
CA PHE A 27 3.42 19.22 -8.83
C PHE A 27 3.08 17.75 -9.14
N ALA A 28 3.38 17.24 -10.34
CA ALA A 28 3.35 15.81 -10.63
C ALA A 28 4.35 15.46 -11.76
N ARG A 29 5.64 15.54 -11.42
CA ARG A 29 6.77 15.37 -12.37
C ARG A 29 7.45 14.02 -12.27
N GLY A 30 7.12 13.25 -11.26
CA GLY A 30 7.58 11.89 -11.02
C GLY A 30 7.51 10.97 -12.23
N GLU A 31 8.42 10.00 -12.20
CA GLU A 31 8.53 8.98 -13.22
C GLU A 31 7.35 8.01 -13.12
N VAL A 32 6.77 7.64 -14.27
CA VAL A 32 5.71 6.63 -14.37
C VAL A 32 6.30 5.41 -15.06
N THR A 33 6.11 4.25 -14.44
CA THR A 33 6.31 2.98 -15.14
C THR A 33 4.99 2.49 -15.68
N VAL A 34 5.04 1.72 -16.77
CA VAL A 34 3.86 1.17 -17.44
C VAL A 34 4.00 -0.33 -17.61
N ASP A 35 2.87 -1.04 -17.66
CA ASP A 35 2.81 -2.45 -18.05
C ASP A 35 2.95 -2.65 -19.57
N GLU A 36 2.81 -3.90 -20.02
CA GLU A 36 2.89 -4.29 -21.42
C GLU A 36 1.82 -3.63 -22.31
N ASP A 37 0.67 -3.26 -21.73
CA ASP A 37 -0.43 -2.59 -22.41
C ASP A 37 -0.29 -1.05 -22.38
N GLY A 38 0.77 -0.54 -21.73
CA GLY A 38 1.05 0.88 -21.58
C GLY A 38 0.22 1.56 -20.49
N ALA A 39 -0.45 0.80 -19.61
CA ALA A 39 -1.17 1.37 -18.48
C ALA A 39 -0.19 1.69 -17.34
N PRO A 40 -0.35 2.84 -16.64
CA PRO A 40 0.48 3.17 -15.47
C PRO A 40 0.40 2.10 -14.38
N VAL A 41 1.55 1.66 -13.86
CA VAL A 41 1.62 0.69 -12.75
C VAL A 41 2.27 1.26 -11.50
N THR A 42 3.36 2.02 -11.64
CA THR A 42 3.98 2.73 -10.51
C THR A 42 4.28 4.19 -10.83
N TYR A 43 4.40 5.00 -9.77
CA TYR A 43 4.82 6.39 -9.83
C TYR A 43 5.95 6.65 -8.82
N THR A 44 7.12 7.10 -9.28
CA THR A 44 8.21 7.51 -8.38
C THR A 44 8.09 9.01 -8.09
N VAL A 45 7.87 9.35 -6.83
CA VAL A 45 7.60 10.71 -6.36
C VAL A 45 8.85 11.58 -6.51
N GLU A 46 8.71 12.74 -7.15
CA GLU A 46 9.75 13.74 -7.28
C GLU A 46 9.61 14.86 -6.22
N PRO A 47 10.71 15.59 -5.89
CA PRO A 47 10.62 16.78 -5.07
C PRO A 47 9.60 17.80 -5.59
N GLY A 48 8.67 18.17 -4.73
CA GLY A 48 7.60 19.12 -5.03
C GLY A 48 6.34 18.50 -5.63
N ASP A 49 6.27 17.18 -5.77
CA ASP A 49 5.02 16.52 -6.13
C ASP A 49 3.96 16.64 -5.03
N VAL A 50 2.70 16.72 -5.43
CA VAL A 50 1.53 16.81 -4.55
C VAL A 50 0.58 15.68 -4.89
N GLU A 51 0.22 14.85 -3.91
CA GLU A 51 -0.56 13.61 -4.11
C GLU A 51 -1.83 13.83 -4.95
N ALA A 52 -2.59 14.87 -4.65
CA ALA A 52 -3.81 15.18 -5.40
C ALA A 52 -3.54 15.45 -6.89
N VAL A 53 -2.43 16.12 -7.23
CA VAL A 53 -2.05 16.43 -8.61
C VAL A 53 -1.48 15.19 -9.32
N VAL A 54 -0.78 14.32 -8.58
CA VAL A 54 -0.36 13.00 -9.07
C VAL A 54 -1.58 12.14 -9.42
N ALA A 55 -2.57 12.08 -8.52
CA ALA A 55 -3.83 11.38 -8.76
C ALA A 55 -4.58 11.95 -9.98
N GLU A 56 -4.63 13.27 -10.14
CA GLU A 56 -5.20 13.92 -11.33
C GLU A 56 -4.46 13.58 -12.62
N ARG A 57 -3.12 13.61 -12.60
CA ARG A 57 -2.28 13.25 -13.75
C ARG A 57 -2.56 11.82 -14.18
N LEU A 58 -2.65 10.88 -13.24
CA LEU A 58 -2.76 9.44 -13.51
C LEU A 58 -4.21 8.94 -13.62
N CYS A 59 -5.18 9.84 -13.41
CA CYS A 59 -6.58 9.49 -13.23
C CYS A 59 -6.80 8.44 -12.13
N ALA A 60 -5.98 8.47 -11.07
CA ALA A 60 -5.84 7.48 -10.01
C ALA A 60 -6.48 7.98 -8.70
N TYR A 61 -7.81 8.05 -8.65
CA TYR A 61 -8.52 8.64 -7.52
C TYR A 61 -9.09 7.61 -6.54
N PRO A 62 -9.45 8.07 -5.34
CA PRO A 62 -8.57 8.77 -4.41
C PRO A 62 -7.55 7.78 -3.78
N ASN A 63 -6.73 8.22 -2.82
CA ASN A 63 -6.01 7.37 -1.84
C ASN A 63 -4.63 6.79 -2.24
N LEU A 64 -3.76 7.54 -2.93
CA LEU A 64 -2.42 7.02 -3.27
C LEU A 64 -1.55 6.78 -2.02
N GLY A 65 -1.55 7.69 -1.06
CA GLY A 65 -0.78 7.54 0.18
C GLY A 65 -1.25 6.36 1.03
N SER A 66 -2.56 6.30 1.31
CA SER A 66 -3.14 5.21 2.13
C SER A 66 -2.93 3.84 1.50
N MET A 67 -3.05 3.69 0.18
CA MET A 67 -2.79 2.42 -0.51
C MET A 67 -1.36 1.92 -0.33
N ASN A 68 -0.41 2.85 -0.20
CA ASN A 68 1.02 2.58 -0.05
C ASN A 68 1.44 2.72 1.43
N HIS A 69 0.54 2.39 2.36
CA HIS A 69 0.78 2.36 3.81
C HIS A 69 1.44 3.62 4.38
N ARG A 70 1.15 4.79 3.80
CA ARG A 70 1.67 6.08 4.26
C ARG A 70 0.56 7.06 4.60
N ARG A 71 0.94 8.02 5.44
CA ARG A 71 0.13 9.21 5.71
C ARG A 71 0.30 10.30 4.63
N ASP A 72 1.48 10.36 4.03
CA ASP A 72 1.88 11.32 3.01
C ASP A 72 2.92 10.72 2.06
N ILE A 73 3.13 11.39 0.91
CA ILE A 73 4.09 10.96 -0.10
C ILE A 73 5.42 11.71 0.06
N HIS A 74 6.53 11.03 -0.19
CA HIS A 74 7.87 11.63 -0.07
C HIS A 74 8.73 11.43 -1.33
N PRO A 75 9.67 12.35 -1.63
CA PRO A 75 10.57 12.20 -2.77
C PRO A 75 11.35 10.88 -2.75
N GLY A 76 11.43 10.22 -3.91
CA GLY A 76 12.05 8.91 -4.10
C GLY A 76 11.16 7.72 -3.75
N GLN A 77 9.98 7.95 -3.17
CA GLN A 77 9.03 6.87 -2.90
C GLN A 77 8.41 6.36 -4.19
N VAL A 78 8.32 5.03 -4.33
CA VAL A 78 7.59 4.38 -5.41
C VAL A 78 6.17 4.09 -4.92
N LEU A 79 5.18 4.66 -5.61
CA LEU A 79 3.76 4.43 -5.34
C LEU A 79 3.23 3.38 -6.31
N TRP A 80 2.62 2.34 -5.77
CA TRP A 80 1.83 1.36 -6.51
C TRP A 80 0.44 1.89 -6.78
N LEU A 81 0.03 1.78 -8.04
CA LEU A 81 -1.21 2.39 -8.50
C LEU A 81 -2.38 1.41 -8.53
N THR A 82 -2.13 0.11 -8.63
CA THR A 82 -3.19 -0.90 -8.74
C THR A 82 -2.96 -1.99 -7.69
N PRO A 83 -3.90 -2.18 -6.74
CA PRO A 83 -3.84 -3.31 -5.83
C PRO A 83 -4.16 -4.61 -6.58
N ASP A 84 -3.51 -5.70 -6.17
CA ASP A 84 -3.89 -7.07 -6.51
C ASP A 84 -5.15 -7.46 -5.70
N PRO A 85 -6.28 -7.75 -6.35
CA PRO A 85 -7.53 -8.11 -5.67
C PRO A 85 -7.44 -9.42 -4.89
N GLU A 86 -6.45 -10.27 -5.14
CA GLU A 86 -6.27 -11.55 -4.46
C GLU A 86 -5.34 -11.45 -3.23
N THR A 87 -4.68 -10.30 -3.06
CA THR A 87 -3.75 -10.07 -1.96
C THR A 87 -4.42 -9.20 -0.88
N PRO A 88 -4.43 -9.63 0.41
CA PRO A 88 -4.96 -8.81 1.48
C PRO A 88 -4.19 -7.50 1.62
N TRP A 89 -4.91 -6.47 2.05
CA TRP A 89 -4.41 -5.16 2.41
C TRP A 89 -4.75 -4.90 3.88
N ILE A 90 -3.81 -4.33 4.63
CA ILE A 90 -4.01 -3.96 6.03
C ILE A 90 -4.03 -2.43 6.17
N PRO A 91 -4.93 -1.88 6.98
CA PRO A 91 -5.02 -0.45 7.20
C PRO A 91 -3.79 0.13 7.88
N TYR A 92 -3.29 1.28 7.40
CA TYR A 92 -2.16 1.97 8.01
C TYR A 92 -2.44 2.50 9.43
N ASP A 93 -3.65 3.02 9.68
CA ASP A 93 -3.96 3.66 10.96
C ASP A 93 -4.24 2.66 12.09
N SER A 94 -5.01 1.62 11.81
CA SER A 94 -5.34 0.57 12.78
C SER A 94 -6.08 -0.57 12.08
N PRO A 95 -5.91 -1.83 12.52
CA PRO A 95 -6.73 -2.95 12.06
C PRO A 95 -8.23 -2.63 12.07
N TRP A 96 -8.98 -3.17 11.10
CA TRP A 96 -10.43 -2.95 11.02
C TRP A 96 -11.20 -3.42 12.27
N ASP A 97 -10.64 -4.40 12.97
CA ASP A 97 -11.16 -5.00 14.19
C ASP A 97 -10.49 -4.47 15.47
N ALA A 98 -9.75 -3.36 15.37
CA ALA A 98 -9.06 -2.77 16.50
C ALA A 98 -10.05 -2.38 17.62
N PRO A 99 -9.81 -2.80 18.87
CA PRO A 99 -10.68 -2.41 19.98
C PRO A 99 -10.49 -0.93 20.35
N GLY A 100 -11.45 -0.38 21.09
CA GLY A 100 -11.31 0.96 21.67
C GLY A 100 -10.05 1.06 22.55
N GLY A 101 -9.26 2.12 22.35
CA GLY A 101 -7.97 2.30 23.03
C GLY A 101 -6.79 1.61 22.36
N PHE A 102 -6.92 1.18 21.11
CA PHE A 102 -5.86 0.57 20.32
C PHE A 102 -4.57 1.41 20.31
N ALA A 103 -3.43 0.72 20.43
CA ALA A 103 -2.11 1.32 20.41
C ALA A 103 -1.68 1.65 18.95
N GLN A 104 -2.28 2.69 18.38
CA GLN A 104 -2.06 3.12 16.99
C GLN A 104 -0.59 3.45 16.68
N ILE A 105 0.10 4.17 17.57
CA ILE A 105 1.50 4.58 17.31
C ILE A 105 2.43 3.35 17.17
N PRO A 106 2.44 2.39 18.12
CA PRO A 106 3.21 1.16 17.94
C PRO A 106 2.86 0.37 16.67
N TYR A 107 1.59 0.35 16.29
CA TYR A 107 1.14 -0.33 15.07
C TYR A 107 1.73 0.33 13.82
N GLN A 108 1.58 1.64 13.67
CA GLN A 108 2.14 2.41 12.55
C GLN A 108 3.66 2.24 12.44
N GLN A 109 4.37 2.32 13.57
CA GLN A 109 5.82 2.10 13.60
C GLN A 109 6.21 0.70 13.11
N ALA A 110 5.40 -0.32 13.44
CA ALA A 110 5.65 -1.68 12.99
C ALA A 110 5.31 -1.88 11.50
N ILE A 111 4.25 -1.23 10.99
CA ILE A 111 3.92 -1.20 9.55
C ILE A 111 5.04 -0.52 8.76
N GLU A 112 5.47 0.68 9.16
CA GLU A 112 6.55 1.42 8.49
C GLU A 112 7.86 0.63 8.49
N ALA A 113 8.20 -0.03 9.61
CA ALA A 113 9.39 -0.87 9.70
C ALA A 113 9.30 -2.12 8.81
N ALA A 114 8.13 -2.76 8.74
CA ALA A 114 7.89 -3.87 7.82
C ALA A 114 7.99 -3.40 6.36
N GLY A 115 7.38 -2.25 6.01
CA GLY A 115 7.47 -1.66 4.68
C GLY A 115 8.91 -1.36 4.26
N ALA A 116 9.70 -0.76 5.14
CA ALA A 116 11.13 -0.52 4.89
C ALA A 116 11.92 -1.83 4.67
N ALA A 117 11.58 -2.91 5.38
CA ALA A 117 12.19 -4.21 5.17
C ALA A 117 11.78 -4.83 3.83
N VAL A 118 10.50 -4.69 3.43
CA VAL A 118 10.02 -5.09 2.11
C VAL A 118 10.75 -4.35 0.99
N ASP A 119 10.89 -3.02 1.11
CA ASP A 119 11.59 -2.18 0.13
C ASP A 119 13.07 -2.60 -0.02
N ALA A 120 13.70 -3.05 1.07
CA ALA A 120 15.05 -3.58 1.08
C ALA A 120 15.17 -5.05 0.61
N GLY A 121 14.04 -5.74 0.38
CA GLY A 121 14.00 -7.17 0.05
C GLY A 121 14.30 -8.11 1.22
N ASP A 122 14.22 -7.62 2.46
CA ASP A 122 14.51 -8.38 3.69
C ASP A 122 13.25 -9.08 4.22
N VAL A 123 12.90 -10.19 3.57
CA VAL A 123 11.74 -11.02 3.90
C VAL A 123 11.81 -11.59 5.33
N ASP A 124 13.01 -11.87 5.84
CA ASP A 124 13.16 -12.44 7.18
C ASP A 124 12.83 -11.42 8.26
N THR A 125 13.23 -10.15 8.07
CA THR A 125 12.81 -9.05 8.95
C THR A 125 11.29 -8.84 8.89
N VAL A 126 10.67 -8.90 7.71
CA VAL A 126 9.21 -8.81 7.56
C VAL A 126 8.52 -9.91 8.36
N ARG A 127 8.97 -11.16 8.24
CA ARG A 127 8.45 -12.30 9.01
C ARG A 127 8.62 -12.11 10.52
N ALA A 128 9.76 -11.57 10.95
CA ALA A 128 10.02 -11.29 12.36
C ALA A 128 9.07 -10.20 12.90
N MET A 129 8.86 -9.12 12.15
CA MET A 129 7.94 -8.03 12.50
C MET A 129 6.49 -8.52 12.57
N TRP A 130 6.06 -9.30 11.57
CA TRP A 130 4.73 -9.90 11.56
C TRP A 130 4.51 -10.78 12.79
N ASN A 131 5.36 -11.79 12.99
CA ASN A 131 5.15 -12.78 14.05
C ASN A 131 5.42 -12.24 15.46
N GLY A 132 6.32 -11.26 15.60
CA GLY A 132 6.75 -10.72 16.88
C GLY A 132 5.96 -9.51 17.36
N THR A 133 5.30 -8.77 16.46
CA THR A 133 4.62 -7.52 16.81
C THR A 133 3.24 -7.43 16.17
N LEU A 134 3.14 -7.38 14.84
CA LEU A 134 1.90 -7.03 14.16
C LEU A 134 0.79 -8.05 14.34
N LYS A 135 1.09 -9.35 14.23
CA LYS A 135 0.10 -10.44 14.28
C LYS A 135 -0.77 -10.40 15.55
N GLY A 136 -0.16 -10.07 16.69
CA GLY A 136 -0.87 -9.97 17.98
C GLY A 136 -1.78 -8.75 18.12
N MET A 137 -1.76 -7.83 17.14
CA MET A 137 -2.55 -6.60 17.15
C MET A 137 -3.88 -6.75 16.39
N PHE A 138 -4.06 -7.84 15.64
CA PHE A 138 -5.31 -8.20 14.97
C PHE A 138 -6.15 -9.12 15.86
N ALA A 139 -7.48 -8.98 15.83
CA ALA A 139 -8.40 -9.78 16.65
C ALA A 139 -9.03 -10.95 15.88
N THR A 140 -9.12 -10.83 14.56
CA THR A 140 -9.84 -11.74 13.67
C THR A 140 -8.89 -12.78 13.10
N GLN A 141 -9.13 -14.05 13.42
CA GLN A 141 -8.28 -15.16 12.96
C GLN A 141 -8.24 -15.26 11.43
N GLU A 142 -9.36 -14.97 10.74
CA GLU A 142 -9.42 -14.95 9.28
C GLU A 142 -8.43 -13.95 8.67
N THR A 143 -8.36 -12.73 9.21
CA THR A 143 -7.37 -11.72 8.80
C THR A 143 -5.95 -12.18 9.06
N ILE A 144 -5.71 -12.74 10.25
CA ILE A 144 -4.39 -13.27 10.63
C ILE A 144 -3.95 -14.35 9.65
N ASP A 145 -4.83 -15.29 9.31
CA ASP A 145 -4.52 -16.40 8.41
C ASP A 145 -4.27 -15.93 6.97
N ALA A 146 -5.08 -14.96 6.49
CA ALA A 146 -4.91 -14.36 5.17
C ALA A 146 -3.56 -13.64 5.04
N VAL A 147 -3.21 -12.79 6.02
CA VAL A 147 -1.92 -12.06 6.04
C VAL A 147 -0.75 -13.03 6.24
N GLN A 148 -0.88 -14.01 7.13
CA GLN A 148 0.15 -15.02 7.37
C GLN A 148 0.49 -15.79 6.09
N LYS A 149 -0.52 -16.16 5.28
CA LYS A 149 -0.31 -16.86 4.01
C LYS A 149 0.60 -16.08 3.06
N VAL A 150 0.44 -14.76 2.98
CA VAL A 150 1.29 -13.89 2.16
C VAL A 150 2.68 -13.73 2.77
N VAL A 151 2.76 -13.53 4.09
CA VAL A 151 4.06 -13.44 4.79
C VAL A 151 4.88 -14.73 4.63
N ASP A 152 4.22 -15.88 4.63
CA ASP A 152 4.84 -17.19 4.45
C ASP A 152 5.30 -17.41 2.99
N SER A 153 4.55 -16.89 2.00
CA SER A 153 4.93 -16.99 0.58
C SER A 153 6.29 -16.33 0.31
N GLY A 154 6.60 -15.24 1.02
CA GLY A 154 7.81 -14.46 0.81
C GLY A 154 7.86 -13.75 -0.54
N ASP A 155 6.73 -13.67 -1.25
CA ASP A 155 6.61 -12.93 -2.50
C ASP A 155 6.71 -11.43 -2.21
N LEU A 156 7.75 -10.78 -2.75
CA LEU A 156 8.01 -9.37 -2.50
C LEU A 156 6.90 -8.46 -3.03
N ASP A 157 6.24 -8.81 -4.14
CA ASP A 157 5.20 -7.95 -4.70
C ASP A 157 3.93 -8.02 -3.84
N ALA A 158 3.58 -9.22 -3.35
CA ALA A 158 2.47 -9.38 -2.42
C ALA A 158 2.78 -8.76 -1.03
N LEU A 159 4.03 -8.87 -0.57
CA LEU A 159 4.49 -8.23 0.66
C LEU A 159 4.51 -6.70 0.56
N ARG A 160 4.80 -6.13 -0.62
CA ARG A 160 4.67 -4.69 -0.86
C ARG A 160 3.25 -4.24 -0.65
N GLN A 161 2.28 -4.88 -1.31
CA GLN A 161 0.88 -4.54 -1.09
C GLN A 161 0.44 -4.61 0.38
N LEU A 162 1.04 -5.50 1.17
CA LEU A 162 0.75 -5.60 2.60
C LEU A 162 1.37 -4.51 3.47
N PHE A 163 2.52 -3.93 3.10
CA PHE A 163 3.30 -3.09 4.02
C PHE A 163 3.93 -1.82 3.42
N SER A 164 3.99 -1.67 2.10
CA SER A 164 4.71 -0.60 1.38
C SER A 164 3.88 0.08 0.31
#